data_AF-A0ABD3RAI9-F1
#
_entry.id   AF-A0ABD3RAI9-F1
#
_cell.length_a   1.000
_cell.length_b   1.000
_cell.length_c   1.000
_cell.angle_alpha   90.00
_cell.angle_beta   90.00
_cell.angle_gamma   90.00
#
_symmetry.space_group_name_H-M   'P 1'
#
loop_
_entity.id
_entity.type
_entity.pdbx_description
1 polymer ?
#
loop_
_entity_poly.entity_id
_entity_poly.type
_entity_poly.pdbx_seq_one_letter_code
_entity_poly.pdbx_strand_id
1 'polypeptide(L)'
;YNSIQELLFPQRLSERMSADAASATGANTDLKSGPFSVLYKAVQGNTQVLINVRNNHKILGRVKAYDRHMNLLLEDVKEMWTEFSKGGKGRKRGQSMNKDRYVSKMFLRGDSVILVVSNPAALAGASVGGGGGS
;
A
#
# COMPACT_ATOMS: atom_id res chain seq x y z
N TYR A 1 -17.59 -53.31 2.24
CA TYR A 1 -17.10 -52.94 3.58
C TYR A 1 -16.77 -51.46 3.78
N ASN A 2 -17.08 -50.54 2.84
CA ASN A 2 -16.89 -49.09 3.05
C ASN A 2 -18.12 -48.24 2.67
N SER A 3 -19.34 -48.77 2.82
CA SER A 3 -20.55 -48.02 2.42
C SER A 3 -21.61 -47.88 3.52
N ILE A 4 -21.31 -48.32 4.75
CA ILE A 4 -22.26 -48.30 5.88
C ILE A 4 -21.73 -47.55 7.12
N GLN A 5 -20.54 -46.94 7.03
CA GLN A 5 -19.96 -46.14 8.12
C GLN A 5 -20.29 -44.64 8.05
N GLU A 6 -20.93 -44.15 6.97
CA GLU A 6 -21.38 -42.75 6.89
C GLU A 6 -22.80 -42.52 7.43
N LEU A 7 -23.60 -43.57 7.62
CA LEU A 7 -25.00 -43.44 8.04
C LEU A 7 -25.20 -43.42 9.56
N LEU A 8 -24.13 -43.39 10.37
CA LEU A 8 -24.23 -43.45 11.84
C LEU A 8 -23.86 -42.17 12.59
N PHE A 9 -23.50 -41.07 11.92
CA PHE A 9 -23.25 -39.79 12.62
C PHE A 9 -23.75 -38.57 11.84
N PRO A 10 -25.05 -38.22 11.93
CA PRO A 10 -25.63 -37.03 11.28
C PRO A 10 -25.13 -35.69 11.83
N GLN A 11 -24.27 -35.67 12.86
CA GLN A 11 -23.91 -34.46 13.61
C GLN A 11 -22.49 -33.93 13.33
N ARG A 12 -21.69 -34.58 12.46
CA ARG A 12 -20.31 -34.11 12.17
C ARG A 12 -20.16 -33.22 10.94
N LEU A 13 -21.25 -32.93 10.23
CA LEU A 13 -21.21 -32.04 9.07
C LEU A 13 -21.26 -30.55 9.48
N SER A 14 -21.96 -30.22 10.57
CA SER A 14 -22.00 -28.87 11.13
C SER A 14 -20.66 -28.48 11.78
N GLU A 15 -20.00 -29.42 12.47
CA GLU A 15 -18.73 -29.20 13.17
C GLU A 15 -17.55 -28.94 12.20
N ARG A 16 -17.58 -29.56 11.02
CA ARG A 16 -16.61 -29.30 9.94
C ARG A 16 -16.84 -27.96 9.24
N MET A 17 -18.10 -27.54 9.08
CA MET A 17 -18.40 -26.22 8.53
C MET A 17 -17.96 -25.06 9.44
N SER A 18 -17.96 -25.25 10.77
CA SER A 18 -17.42 -24.24 11.70
C SER A 18 -15.89 -24.16 11.72
N ALA A 19 -15.19 -25.26 11.43
CA ALA A 19 -13.72 -25.30 11.46
C ALA A 19 -13.09 -24.64 10.21
N ASP A 20 -13.70 -24.81 9.03
CA ASP A 20 -13.21 -24.18 7.79
C ASP A 20 -13.50 -22.66 7.74
N ALA A 21 -14.55 -22.18 8.42
CA ALA A 21 -14.82 -20.74 8.55
C ALA A 21 -13.79 -20.01 9.44
N ALA A 22 -13.18 -20.72 10.40
CA ALA A 22 -12.16 -20.16 11.29
C ALA A 22 -10.80 -19.96 10.57
N SER A 23 -10.52 -20.72 9.50
CA SER A 23 -9.30 -20.58 8.69
C SER A 23 -9.29 -19.29 7.85
N ALA A 24 -10.46 -18.76 7.48
CA ALA A 24 -10.56 -17.47 6.77
C ALA A 24 -10.29 -16.24 7.67
N THR A 25 -10.19 -16.43 8.99
CA THR A 25 -9.89 -15.38 9.99
C THR A 25 -8.41 -15.39 10.42
N GLY A 26 -7.58 -16.28 9.85
CA GLY A 26 -6.20 -16.55 10.25
C GLY A 26 -5.13 -15.49 9.90
N ALA A 27 -5.51 -14.26 9.56
CA ALA A 27 -4.56 -13.16 9.42
C ALA A 27 -5.22 -11.83 9.82
N ASN A 28 -5.73 -11.74 11.04
CA ASN A 28 -5.96 -10.45 11.69
C ASN A 28 -4.59 -9.85 12.07
N THR A 29 -3.69 -9.68 11.09
CA THR A 29 -2.51 -8.84 11.24
C THR A 29 -3.04 -7.44 11.42
N ASP A 30 -2.98 -6.94 12.65
CA ASP A 30 -3.41 -5.60 13.01
C ASP A 30 -2.68 -4.58 12.12
N LEU A 31 -3.34 -4.13 11.06
CA LEU A 31 -2.79 -3.21 10.07
C LEU A 31 -2.50 -1.82 10.66
N LYS A 32 -3.00 -1.55 11.88
CA LYS A 32 -2.79 -0.28 12.57
C LYS A 32 -1.41 -0.18 13.22
N SER A 33 -0.73 -1.30 13.45
CA SER A 33 0.52 -1.36 14.19
C SER A 33 1.67 -2.01 13.38
N GLY A 34 2.88 -1.99 13.94
CA GLY A 34 4.06 -2.57 13.31
C GLY A 34 4.50 -1.85 12.02
N PRO A 35 4.97 -2.58 10.98
CA PRO A 35 5.52 -1.98 9.76
C PRO A 35 4.48 -1.20 8.95
N PHE A 36 3.18 -1.55 9.08
CA PHE A 36 2.08 -0.84 8.41
C PHE A 36 1.71 0.49 9.10
N SER A 37 2.22 0.76 10.30
CA SER A 37 1.92 1.99 11.04
C SER A 37 2.24 3.28 10.27
N VAL A 38 3.21 3.24 9.36
CA VAL A 38 3.58 4.33 8.44
C VAL A 38 2.40 4.69 7.52
N LEU A 39 1.76 3.68 6.91
CA LEU A 39 0.60 3.85 6.05
C LEU A 39 -0.65 4.20 6.85
N TYR A 40 -0.84 3.58 8.03
CA TYR A 40 -1.94 3.91 8.92
C TYR A 40 -1.92 5.39 9.31
N LYS A 41 -0.78 5.91 9.78
CA LYS A 41 -0.60 7.33 10.11
C LYS A 41 -0.80 8.22 8.90
N ALA A 42 -0.35 7.79 7.72
CA ALA A 42 -0.51 8.57 6.50
C ALA A 42 -1.98 8.74 6.09
N VAL A 43 -2.79 7.68 6.21
CA VAL A 43 -4.24 7.75 5.96
C VAL A 43 -4.93 8.64 6.98
N GLN A 44 -4.65 8.45 8.27
CA GLN A 44 -5.27 9.23 9.36
C GLN A 44 -4.92 10.72 9.29
N GLY A 45 -3.65 11.04 9.06
CA GLY A 45 -3.18 12.43 8.96
C GLY A 45 -3.35 13.03 7.56
N ASN A 46 -3.95 12.30 6.61
CA ASN A 46 -4.03 12.68 5.19
C ASN A 46 -2.68 13.19 4.64
N THR A 47 -1.56 12.63 5.11
CA THR A 47 -0.22 13.14 4.81
C THR A 47 0.29 12.57 3.49
N GLN A 48 1.15 13.32 2.82
CA GLN A 48 1.81 12.80 1.61
C GLN A 48 2.83 11.71 1.94
N VAL A 49 2.91 10.73 1.06
CA VAL A 49 3.92 9.67 1.07
C VAL A 49 4.68 9.66 -0.25
N LEU A 50 5.96 9.33 -0.18
CA LEU A 50 6.79 9.03 -1.34
C LEU A 50 6.93 7.51 -1.48
N ILE A 51 6.56 6.99 -2.64
CA ILE A 51 6.58 5.57 -2.96
C ILE A 51 7.56 5.35 -4.11
N ASN A 52 8.55 4.49 -3.91
CA ASN A 52 9.38 3.99 -5.01
C ASN A 52 8.77 2.69 -5.55
N VAL A 53 8.60 2.63 -6.86
CA VAL A 53 8.02 1.47 -7.56
C VAL A 53 9.06 0.77 -8.44
N ARG A 54 8.80 -0.49 -8.80
CA ARG A 54 9.74 -1.36 -9.55
C ARG A 54 10.19 -0.85 -10.91
N ASN A 55 9.41 0.00 -11.57
CA ASN A 55 9.78 0.60 -12.85
C ASN A 55 10.70 1.82 -12.70
N ASN A 56 11.31 2.04 -11.52
CA ASN A 56 12.13 3.20 -11.17
C ASN A 56 11.40 4.54 -11.24
N HIS A 57 10.06 4.53 -11.22
CA HIS A 57 9.29 5.75 -11.03
C HIS A 57 9.15 6.06 -9.54
N LYS A 58 8.92 7.33 -9.23
CA LYS A 58 8.64 7.81 -7.88
C LYS A 58 7.24 8.39 -7.87
N ILE A 59 6.42 7.93 -6.94
CA ILE A 59 5.03 8.37 -6.79
C ILE A 59 4.94 9.16 -5.51
N LEU A 60 4.58 10.44 -5.60
CA LEU A 60 4.23 11.27 -4.47
C LEU A 60 2.70 11.41 -4.45
N GLY A 61 2.04 11.07 -3.35
CA GLY A 61 0.59 11.14 -3.27
C GLY A 61 0.07 10.99 -1.85
N ARG A 62 -1.26 11.08 -1.68
CA ARG A 62 -1.92 10.86 -0.39
C ARG A 62 -2.63 9.52 -0.41
N VAL A 63 -2.36 8.67 0.58
CA VAL A 63 -3.01 7.36 0.71
C VAL A 63 -4.39 7.54 1.32
N LYS A 64 -5.42 6.97 0.67
CA LYS A 64 -6.79 6.93 1.19
C LYS A 64 -7.15 5.58 1.78
N ALA A 65 -6.63 4.51 1.21
CA ALA A 65 -6.80 3.16 1.71
C ALA A 65 -5.58 2.30 1.36
N TYR A 66 -5.35 1.26 2.17
CA TYR A 66 -4.35 0.25 1.92
C TYR A 66 -4.82 -1.11 2.42
N ASP A 67 -4.18 -2.18 1.97
CA ASP A 67 -4.43 -3.54 2.44
C ASP A 67 -3.13 -4.28 2.82
N ARG A 68 -3.27 -5.55 3.20
CA ARG A 68 -2.15 -6.43 3.60
C ARG A 68 -1.12 -6.68 2.48
N HIS A 69 -1.52 -6.52 1.23
CA HIS A 69 -0.66 -6.72 0.07
C HIS A 69 0.04 -5.42 -0.34
N MET A 70 -0.22 -4.32 0.37
CA MET A 70 0.21 -2.97 -0.01
C MET A 70 -0.41 -2.51 -1.33
N ASN A 71 -1.60 -2.98 -1.67
CA ASN A 71 -2.40 -2.29 -2.68
C ASN A 71 -2.81 -0.94 -2.08
N LEU A 72 -2.60 0.16 -2.81
CA LEU A 72 -2.83 1.51 -2.33
C LEU A 72 -3.86 2.22 -3.20
N LEU A 73 -4.84 2.83 -2.55
CA LEU A 73 -5.70 3.83 -3.15
C LEU A 73 -5.09 5.21 -2.87
N LEU A 74 -4.72 5.93 -3.92
CA LEU A 74 -4.03 7.20 -3.85
C LEU A 74 -4.86 8.33 -4.47
N GLU A 75 -4.76 9.52 -3.90
CA GLU A 75 -5.28 10.77 -4.47
C GLU A 75 -4.17 11.84 -4.55
N ASP A 76 -4.39 12.85 -5.40
CA ASP A 76 -3.45 13.96 -5.66
C ASP A 76 -2.05 13.46 -6.00
N VAL A 77 -1.98 12.56 -6.98
CA VAL A 77 -0.78 11.80 -7.30
C VAL A 77 0.08 12.54 -8.30
N LYS A 78 1.37 12.69 -7.98
CA LYS A 78 2.44 13.10 -8.88
C LYS A 78 3.39 11.93 -9.10
N GLU A 79 3.40 11.41 -10.31
CA GLU A 79 4.38 10.41 -10.76
C GLU A 79 5.57 11.11 -11.42
N MET A 80 6.79 10.70 -11.07
CA MET A 80 8.03 11.30 -11.53
C MET A 80 8.98 10.22 -12.03
N TRP A 81 9.54 10.42 -13.22
CA TRP A 81 10.55 9.52 -13.79
C TRP A 81 11.57 10.30 -14.63
N THR A 82 12.68 9.64 -14.95
CA THR A 82 13.71 10.18 -15.82
C THR A 82 13.71 9.41 -17.13
N GLU A 83 13.51 10.12 -18.24
CA GLU A 83 13.75 9.56 -19.56
C GLU A 83 15.15 9.91 -20.04
N PHE A 84 15.83 8.94 -20.62
CA PHE A 84 17.08 9.18 -21.32
C PHE A 84 16.74 9.35 -22.80
N SER A 85 17.04 10.52 -23.36
CA SER A 85 16.88 10.69 -24.80
C SER A 85 17.81 9.71 -25.53
N LYS A 86 17.32 9.13 -26.64
CA LYS A 86 18.19 8.38 -27.53
C LYS A 86 19.10 9.42 -28.19
N GLY A 87 20.38 9.42 -27.81
CA GLY A 87 21.37 10.29 -28.44
C GLY A 87 21.39 10.06 -29.95
N GLY A 88 21.53 11.13 -30.72
CA GLY A 88 21.74 11.03 -32.17
C GLY A 88 22.94 10.14 -32.51
N LYS A 89 22.98 9.64 -33.76
CA LYS A 89 24.01 8.72 -34.27
C LYS A 89 25.42 9.22 -33.89
N GLY A 90 26.10 8.50 -32.99
CA GLY A 90 27.48 8.77 -32.57
C GLY A 90 27.70 9.40 -31.18
N ARG A 91 26.66 9.77 -30.40
CA ARG A 91 26.84 10.30 -29.02
C ARG A 91 26.52 9.26 -27.95
N LYS A 92 27.40 9.17 -26.93
CA LYS A 92 27.15 8.42 -25.67
C LYS A 92 25.91 9.00 -24.97
N ARG A 93 25.05 8.11 -24.44
CA ARG A 93 23.80 8.31 -23.65
C ARG A 93 23.22 9.75 -23.68
N GLY A 94 22.04 9.92 -24.27
CA GLY A 94 21.40 11.22 -24.38
C GLY A 94 20.97 11.82 -23.04
N GLN A 95 20.63 13.10 -23.07
CA GLN A 95 20.31 13.92 -21.91
C GLN A 95 19.19 13.30 -21.07
N SER A 96 19.40 13.26 -19.75
CA SER A 96 18.37 12.86 -18.79
C SER A 96 17.34 13.96 -18.65
N MET A 97 16.09 13.67 -19.02
CA MET A 97 14.96 14.58 -18.90
C MET A 97 14.03 14.09 -17.78
N ASN A 98 13.80 14.92 -16.78
CA ASN A 98 12.83 14.65 -15.74
C ASN A 98 11.42 14.92 -16.28
N LYS A 99 10.55 13.92 -16.19
CA LYS A 99 9.13 14.03 -16.52
C LYS A 99 8.29 13.85 -15.28
N ASP A 100 7.17 14.55 -15.26
CA ASP A 100 6.12 14.35 -14.29
C ASP A 100 4.75 14.17 -14.95
N ARG A 101 3.90 13.44 -14.26
CA ARG A 101 2.48 13.27 -14.59
C ARG A 101 1.64 13.45 -13.34
N TYR A 102 0.54 14.17 -13.48
CA TYR A 102 -0.46 14.31 -12.42
C TYR A 102 -1.66 13.40 -12.68
N VAL A 103 -2.11 12.72 -11.62
CA VAL A 103 -3.27 11.82 -11.65
C VAL A 103 -4.11 12.11 -10.41
N SER A 104 -5.39 12.47 -10.60
CA SER A 104 -6.26 12.86 -9.49
C SER A 104 -6.57 11.70 -8.54
N LYS A 105 -6.82 10.50 -9.08
CA LYS A 105 -7.09 9.27 -8.33
C LYS A 105 -6.37 8.10 -9.00
N MET A 106 -5.69 7.27 -8.23
CA MET A 106 -4.90 6.15 -8.75
C MET A 106 -5.02 4.93 -7.82
N PHE A 107 -5.20 3.76 -8.41
CA PHE A 107 -5.02 2.49 -7.71
C PHE A 107 -3.64 1.93 -8.05
N LEU A 108 -2.80 1.70 -7.04
CA LEU A 108 -1.48 1.11 -7.18
C LEU A 108 -1.50 -0.30 -6.61
N ARG A 109 -1.11 -1.28 -7.43
CA ARG A 109 -0.97 -2.67 -7.00
C ARG A 109 0.29 -2.85 -6.14
N GLY A 110 0.17 -3.61 -5.06
CA GLY A 110 1.22 -3.76 -4.06
C GLY A 110 2.46 -4.53 -4.51
N ASP A 111 2.32 -5.41 -5.50
CA ASP A 111 3.48 -6.09 -6.12
C ASP A 111 4.52 -5.09 -6.64
N SER A 112 4.10 -3.92 -7.11
CA SER A 112 4.97 -2.89 -7.68
C SER A 112 5.69 -2.04 -6.64
N VAL A 113 5.26 -2.05 -5.38
CA VAL A 113 5.81 -1.21 -4.30
C VAL A 113 7.13 -1.80 -3.81
N ILE A 114 8.18 -0.97 -3.72
CA ILE A 114 9.47 -1.36 -3.13
C ILE A 114 9.66 -0.70 -1.76
N LEU A 115 9.43 0.60 -1.69
CA LEU A 115 9.68 1.41 -0.50
C LEU A 115 8.57 2.46 -0.36
N VAL A 116 8.10 2.64 0.87
CA VAL A 116 7.20 3.74 1.25
C VAL A 116 7.88 4.58 2.31
N VAL A 117 7.91 5.90 2.10
CA VAL A 117 8.50 6.86 3.03
C VAL A 117 7.45 7.94 3.35
N SER A 118 7.19 8.17 4.64
CA SER A 118 6.36 9.29 5.09
C SER A 118 7.07 10.62 4.84
N ASN A 119 6.32 11.64 4.42
CA ASN A 119 6.88 12.99 4.33
C ASN A 119 7.13 13.56 5.74
N PRO A 120 8.39 13.86 6.13
CA PRO A 120 8.70 14.39 7.46
C PRO A 120 8.14 15.80 7.70
N ALA A 121 7.90 16.59 6.66
CA ALA A 121 7.28 17.92 6.81
C ALA A 121 5.86 17.83 7.37
N ALA A 122 5.16 16.71 7.13
CA ALA A 122 3.84 16.46 7.70
C ALA A 122 3.91 15.99 9.17
N LEU A 123 5.06 15.45 9.62
CA LEU A 123 5.30 15.06 11.01
C LEU A 123 5.69 16.27 11.88
N ALA A 124 6.40 17.25 11.32
CA ALA A 124 6.84 18.45 12.03
C ALA A 124 5.70 19.43 12.38
N GLY A 125 4.59 19.41 11.63
CA GLY A 125 3.42 20.27 11.90
C GLY A 125 2.53 19.80 13.07
N ALA A 126 2.66 18.54 13.50
CA ALA A 126 1.83 17.98 14.58
C ALA A 126 2.30 18.36 15.99
N SER A 127 3.49 18.96 16.16
CA SER A 127 4.06 19.30 17.47
C SER A 127 3.81 20.73 17.94
N VAL A 128 3.02 21.55 17.23
CA VAL A 128 2.79 22.98 17.58
C VAL A 128 1.37 23.26 18.13
N GLY A 129 0.52 22.23 18.30
CA GLY A 129 -0.87 22.39 18.74
C GLY A 129 -1.12 22.22 20.24
N GLY A 130 -0.33 22.83 21.12
CA GLY A 130 -0.56 22.73 22.57
C GLY A 130 -0.04 23.92 23.37
N GLY A 131 -0.95 24.80 23.78
CA GLY A 131 -0.74 25.76 24.87
C GLY A 131 -0.76 27.22 24.46
N GLY A 132 -1.86 27.92 24.75
CA GLY A 132 -1.94 29.37 24.63
C GLY A 132 -3.33 29.94 24.83
N GLY A 133 -4.07 29.44 25.82
CA GLY A 133 -5.24 30.12 26.35
C GLY A 133 -4.81 30.96 27.55
N SER A 134 -4.80 32.28 27.37
CA SER A 134 -5.00 33.32 28.39
C SER A 134 -5.13 34.66 27.68
#